data_AF-A0A945ZKG3-F1
#
_entry.id   AF-A0A945ZKG3-F1
#
_cell.length_a   1.000
_cell.length_b   1.000
_cell.length_c   1.000
_cell.angle_alpha   90.00
_cell.angle_beta   90.00
_cell.angle_gamma   90.00
#
_symmetry.space_group_name_H-M   'P 1'
#
loop_
_entity.id
_entity.type
_entity.pdbx_description
1 polymer ?
#
loop_
_entity_poly.entity_id
_entity_poly.type
_entity_poly.pdbx_seq_one_letter_code
_entity_poly.pdbx_strand_id
1 'polypeptide(L)'
;MESIINLLTSNPTYMAVAVILALFIVVGVVKKIIKLVLFVSAIFILYIAYLSWAGHDIPKTTAGLKESVSESIESIKKSASESLEEVKASAQKSVEEKVGQKVEGLFDGK
;
A
#
# COMPACT_ATOMS: atom_id res chain seq x y z
N MET A 1 -17.51 -19.07 20.45
CA MET A 1 -16.87 -18.09 19.54
C MET A 1 -16.87 -18.57 18.09
N GLU A 2 -16.79 -19.88 17.83
CA GLU A 2 -16.79 -20.44 16.47
C GLU A 2 -18.10 -20.18 15.69
N SER A 3 -19.25 -20.16 16.37
CA SER A 3 -20.57 -19.97 15.73
C SER A 3 -20.77 -18.60 15.08
N ILE A 4 -20.11 -17.54 15.57
CA ILE A 4 -20.25 -16.19 15.00
C ILE A 4 -19.48 -16.10 13.69
N ILE A 5 -18.22 -16.54 13.69
CA ILE A 5 -17.39 -16.61 12.47
C ILE A 5 -18.05 -17.55 11.45
N ASN A 6 -18.55 -18.70 11.90
CA ASN A 6 -19.21 -19.64 10.99
C ASN A 6 -20.50 -19.05 10.42
N LEU A 7 -21.28 -18.24 11.15
CA LEU A 7 -22.46 -17.55 10.61
C LEU A 7 -22.09 -16.44 9.60
N LEU A 8 -21.00 -15.70 9.86
CA LEU A 8 -20.45 -14.67 8.96
C LEU A 8 -19.83 -15.26 7.68
N THR A 9 -19.32 -16.50 7.73
CA THR A 9 -18.71 -17.20 6.59
C THR A 9 -19.67 -18.18 5.91
N SER A 10 -20.73 -18.64 6.59
CA SER A 10 -21.72 -19.58 6.04
C SER A 10 -22.55 -19.00 4.92
N ASN A 11 -22.63 -17.66 4.82
CA ASN A 11 -23.30 -17.00 3.71
C ASN A 11 -22.37 -15.95 3.06
N PRO A 12 -22.04 -16.11 1.76
CA PRO A 12 -21.09 -15.25 1.06
C PRO A 12 -21.51 -13.78 1.03
N THR A 13 -22.79 -13.48 1.25
CA THR A 13 -23.31 -12.11 1.34
C THR A 13 -22.72 -11.35 2.53
N TYR A 14 -22.56 -11.98 3.70
CA TYR A 14 -21.99 -11.32 4.87
C TYR A 14 -20.49 -11.04 4.70
N MET A 15 -19.78 -11.93 3.99
CA MET A 15 -18.38 -11.69 3.63
C MET A 15 -18.24 -10.48 2.70
N ALA A 16 -19.14 -10.34 1.71
CA ALA A 16 -19.16 -9.16 0.84
C ALA A 16 -19.42 -7.85 1.63
N VAL A 17 -20.36 -7.87 2.59
CA VAL A 17 -20.63 -6.72 3.46
C VAL A 17 -19.42 -6.38 4.33
N ALA A 18 -18.72 -7.38 4.87
CA ALA A 18 -17.50 -7.17 5.64
C ALA A 18 -16.38 -6.52 4.80
N VAL A 19 -16.20 -6.95 3.55
CA VAL A 19 -15.22 -6.35 2.61
C VAL A 19 -15.58 -4.90 2.29
N ILE A 20 -16.86 -4.61 2.04
CA ILE A 20 -17.34 -3.25 1.79
C ILE A 20 -17.10 -2.37 3.02
N LEU A 21 -17.40 -2.86 4.22
CA LEU A 21 -17.12 -2.16 5.48
C LEU A 21 -15.62 -1.88 5.67
N ALA A 22 -14.76 -2.85 5.37
CA ALA A 22 -13.31 -2.66 5.42
C ALA A 22 -12.85 -1.54 4.47
N LEU A 23 -13.38 -1.51 3.24
CA LEU A 23 -13.12 -0.42 2.29
C LEU A 23 -13.57 0.94 2.81
N PHE A 24 -14.76 1.03 3.42
CA PHE A 24 -15.24 2.28 4.03
C PHE A 24 -14.33 2.78 5.15
N ILE A 25 -13.81 1.87 5.99
CA ILE A 25 -12.87 2.22 7.05
C ILE A 25 -11.57 2.76 6.44
N VAL A 26 -11.02 2.10 5.43
CA VAL A 26 -9.81 2.56 4.74
C VAL A 26 -10.01 3.96 4.17
N VAL A 27 -11.09 4.19 3.42
CA VAL A 27 -11.39 5.52 2.84
C VAL A 27 -11.62 6.57 3.92
N GLY A 28 -12.29 6.22 5.02
CA GLY A 28 -12.54 7.10 6.15
C GLY A 28 -11.25 7.53 6.87
N VAL A 29 -10.35 6.57 7.09
CA VAL A 29 -9.02 6.84 7.67
C VAL A 29 -8.19 7.69 6.72
N VAL A 30 -8.13 7.36 5.43
CA VAL A 30 -7.38 8.14 4.43
C VAL A 30 -7.82 9.61 4.42
N LYS A 31 -9.13 9.87 4.42
CA LYS A 31 -9.67 11.25 4.45
C LYS A 31 -9.25 12.02 5.71
N LYS A 32 -9.11 11.31 6.84
CA LYS A 32 -8.65 11.87 8.12
C LYS A 32 -7.14 12.12 8.12
N ILE A 33 -6.35 11.18 7.57
CA ILE A 33 -4.89 11.31 7.43
C ILE A 33 -4.53 12.47 6.48
N ILE A 34 -5.25 12.65 5.37
CA ILE A 34 -5.02 13.78 4.45
C ILE A 34 -5.21 15.12 5.17
N LYS A 35 -6.29 15.28 5.94
CA LYS A 35 -6.50 16.50 6.75
C LYS A 35 -5.40 16.71 7.78
N LEU A 36 -4.94 15.62 8.42
CA LEU A 36 -3.87 15.67 9.41
C LEU A 36 -2.54 16.10 8.77
N VAL A 37 -2.18 15.51 7.64
CA VAL A 37 -0.98 15.85 6.86
C VAL A 37 -1.02 17.31 6.42
N LEU A 38 -2.16 17.81 5.94
CA LEU A 38 -2.28 19.23 5.58
C LEU A 38 -2.06 20.16 6.78
N PHE A 39 -2.62 19.82 7.93
CA PHE A 39 -2.43 20.61 9.15
C PHE A 39 -0.97 20.61 9.64
N VAL A 40 -0.35 19.42 9.68
CA VAL A 40 1.07 19.28 10.03
C VAL A 40 1.95 20.00 9.02
N SER A 41 1.67 19.88 7.72
CA SER A 41 2.41 20.56 6.65
C SER A 41 2.29 22.08 6.77
N ALA A 42 1.12 22.61 7.10
CA ALA A 42 0.94 24.05 7.30
C ALA A 42 1.81 24.56 8.47
N ILE A 43 1.79 23.83 9.60
CA ILE A 43 2.65 24.13 10.76
C ILE A 43 4.13 24.00 10.38
N PHE A 44 4.49 23.01 9.58
CA PHE A 44 5.87 22.77 9.13
C PHE A 44 6.38 23.90 8.25
N ILE A 45 5.56 24.39 7.32
CA ILE A 45 5.90 25.54 6.47
C ILE A 45 6.07 26.80 7.33
N LEU A 46 5.17 27.03 8.29
CA LEU A 46 5.29 28.12 9.26
C LEU A 46 6.59 28.04 10.07
N TYR A 47 6.97 26.84 10.51
CA TYR A 47 8.20 26.60 11.24
C TYR A 47 9.44 26.88 10.40
N ILE A 48 9.47 26.42 9.14
CA ILE A 48 10.56 26.73 8.19
C ILE A 48 10.66 28.24 7.95
N ALA A 49 9.52 28.92 7.77
CA ALA A 49 9.49 30.37 7.59
C ALA A 49 10.02 31.11 8.83
N TYR A 50 9.65 30.67 10.03
CA TYR A 50 10.17 31.20 11.29
C TYR A 50 11.69 31.02 11.39
N LEU A 51 12.20 29.82 11.07
CA LEU A 51 13.64 29.54 11.04
C LEU A 51 14.38 30.45 10.05
N SER A 52 13.80 30.65 8.87
CA SER A 52 14.35 31.53 7.83
C SER A 52 14.43 32.99 8.27
N TRP A 53 13.50 33.46 9.09
CA TRP A 53 13.51 34.82 9.62
C TRP A 53 14.43 34.98 10.83
N ALA A 54 14.58 33.93 11.64
CA ALA A 54 15.46 33.89 12.81
C ALA A 54 16.96 33.90 12.47
N GLY A 55 17.34 33.87 11.18
CA GLY A 55 18.74 33.95 10.74
C GLY A 55 19.59 32.76 11.20
N HIS A 56 18.96 31.68 11.66
CA HIS A 56 19.66 30.43 11.93
C HIS A 56 20.00 29.86 10.57
N ASP A 57 21.26 30.00 10.14
CA ASP A 57 21.83 29.25 9.02
C ASP A 57 21.33 27.83 9.16
N ILE A 58 20.42 27.41 8.28
CA ILE A 58 19.87 26.06 8.28
C ILE A 58 21.12 25.19 8.25
N PRO A 59 21.46 24.50 9.35
CA PRO A 59 22.71 23.77 9.38
C PRO A 59 22.67 22.82 8.19
N LYS A 60 23.85 22.46 7.67
CA LYS A 60 24.04 21.59 6.49
C LYS A 60 23.35 20.20 6.59
N THR A 61 22.49 19.98 7.59
CA THR A 61 21.51 18.89 7.73
C THR A 61 20.51 18.80 6.58
N THR A 62 20.29 19.82 5.76
CA THR A 62 19.50 19.64 4.51
C THR A 62 20.17 18.69 3.52
N ALA A 63 21.51 18.66 3.45
CA ALA A 63 22.24 17.70 2.62
C ALA A 63 22.15 16.27 3.18
N GLY A 64 22.37 16.10 4.49
CA GLY A 64 22.24 14.80 5.15
C GLY A 64 20.81 14.26 5.20
N LEU A 65 19.82 15.15 5.37
CA LEU A 65 18.39 14.80 5.29
C LEU A 65 17.99 14.44 3.86
N LYS A 66 18.48 15.18 2.86
CA LYS A 66 18.26 14.85 1.45
C LYS A 66 18.86 13.49 1.10
N GLU A 67 20.03 13.16 1.64
CA GLU A 67 20.66 11.85 1.43
C GLU A 67 19.87 10.72 2.11
N SER A 68 19.53 10.86 3.41
CA SER A 68 18.70 9.87 4.13
C SER A 68 17.31 9.67 3.50
N VAL A 69 16.67 10.75 3.05
CA VAL A 69 15.37 10.68 2.36
C VAL A 69 15.53 10.04 0.98
N SER A 70 16.59 10.36 0.24
CA SER A 70 16.86 9.76 -1.08
C SER A 70 17.11 8.25 -0.97
N GLU A 71 17.92 7.82 0.01
CA GLU A 71 18.20 6.40 0.28
C GLU A 71 16.93 5.65 0.73
N SER A 72 16.10 6.29 1.57
CA SER A 72 14.80 5.75 1.96
C SER A 72 13.85 5.59 0.77
N ILE A 73 13.81 6.56 -0.15
CA ILE A 73 12.97 6.48 -1.36
C ILE A 73 13.48 5.40 -2.31
N GLU A 74 14.80 5.26 -2.46
CA GLU A 74 15.41 4.25 -3.33
C GLU A 74 15.18 2.82 -2.81
N SER A 75 15.34 2.61 -1.51
CA SER A 75 15.06 1.31 -0.86
C SER A 75 13.58 0.91 -0.97
N ILE A 76 12.65 1.87 -0.82
CA ILE A 76 11.20 1.63 -1.03
C ILE A 76 10.93 1.27 -2.50
N LYS A 77 11.51 2.00 -3.46
CA LYS A 77 11.35 1.73 -4.90
C LYS A 77 11.89 0.35 -5.28
N LYS A 78 13.03 -0.04 -4.73
CA LYS A 78 13.63 -1.36 -4.97
C LYS A 78 12.74 -2.47 -4.42
N SER A 79 12.33 -2.36 -3.16
CA SER A 79 11.46 -3.33 -2.49
C SER A 79 10.11 -3.48 -3.21
N ALA A 80 9.54 -2.37 -3.69
CA ALA A 80 8.31 -2.39 -4.47
C ALA A 80 8.49 -3.05 -5.85
N SER A 81 9.64 -2.85 -6.51
CA SER A 81 9.92 -3.46 -7.80
C SER A 81 10.14 -4.97 -7.67
N GLU A 82 10.91 -5.40 -6.66
CA GLU A 82 11.09 -6.83 -6.34
C GLU A 82 9.74 -7.50 -6.05
N SER A 83 8.88 -6.85 -5.25
CA SER A 83 7.53 -7.35 -4.97
C SER A 83 6.65 -7.43 -6.23
N LEU A 84 6.74 -6.46 -7.14
CA LEU A 84 6.00 -6.46 -8.40
C LEU A 84 6.49 -7.54 -9.36
N GLU A 85 7.79 -7.78 -9.44
CA GLU A 85 8.36 -8.85 -10.26
C GLU A 85 7.99 -10.23 -9.72
N GLU A 86 8.02 -10.43 -8.40
CA GLU A 86 7.62 -11.68 -7.77
C GLU A 86 6.13 -11.99 -8.01
N VAL A 87 5.27 -10.97 -7.90
CA VAL A 87 3.84 -11.09 -8.24
C VAL A 87 3.65 -11.40 -9.72
N LYS A 88 4.39 -10.75 -10.62
CA LYS A 88 4.29 -10.98 -12.08
C LYS A 88 4.74 -12.39 -12.46
N ALA A 89 5.84 -12.88 -11.88
CA ALA A 89 6.35 -14.23 -12.11
C ALA A 89 5.37 -15.29 -11.58
N SER A 90 4.84 -15.08 -10.37
CA SER A 90 3.85 -15.97 -9.75
C SER A 90 2.53 -16.01 -10.55
N ALA A 91 2.08 -14.85 -11.05
CA ALA A 91 0.89 -14.77 -11.91
C ALA A 91 1.11 -15.46 -13.26
N GLN A 92 2.26 -15.26 -13.91
CA GLN A 92 2.56 -15.88 -15.20
C GLN A 92 2.64 -17.41 -15.08
N LYS A 93 3.33 -17.92 -14.06
CA LYS A 93 3.41 -19.37 -13.79
C LYS A 93 2.04 -19.98 -13.50
N SER A 94 1.22 -19.30 -12.70
CA SER A 94 -0.15 -19.74 -12.39
C SER A 94 -1.07 -19.74 -13.62
N VAL A 95 -0.88 -18.80 -14.56
CA VAL A 95 -1.63 -18.75 -15.82
C VAL A 95 -1.18 -19.89 -16.74
N GLU A 96 0.12 -20.12 -16.87
CA GLU A 96 0.67 -21.15 -17.75
C GLU A 96 0.27 -22.56 -17.31
N GLU A 97 0.33 -22.83 -15.99
CA GLU A 97 -0.13 -24.10 -15.40
C GLU A 97 -1.63 -24.32 -15.61
N LYS A 98 -2.46 -23.28 -15.41
CA LYS A 98 -3.91 -23.37 -15.64
C LYS A 98 -4.28 -23.51 -17.11
N VAL A 99 -3.53 -22.89 -18.02
CA VAL A 99 -3.75 -23.01 -19.47
C VAL A 99 -3.34 -24.41 -19.94
N GLY A 100 -2.16 -24.91 -19.54
CA GLY A 100 -1.70 -26.26 -19.89
C GLY A 100 -2.68 -27.35 -19.45
N GLN A 101 -3.10 -27.31 -18.19
CA GLN A 101 -4.02 -28.31 -17.63
C GLN A 101 -5.40 -28.27 -18.31
N LYS A 102 -5.87 -27.08 -18.71
CA LYS A 102 -7.14 -26.93 -19.45
C LYS A 102 -7.04 -27.40 -20.90
N VAL A 103 -5.88 -27.24 -21.53
CA VAL A 103 -5.60 -27.75 -22.87
C VAL A 103 -5.54 -29.27 -22.83
N GLU A 104 -4.76 -29.87 -21.94
CA GLU A 104 -4.69 -31.34 -21.82
C GLU A 104 -6.05 -31.98 -21.51
N GLY A 105 -6.84 -31.41 -20.60
CA GLY A 105 -8.20 -31.90 -20.32
C GLY A 105 -9.21 -31.76 -21.47
N LEU A 106 -8.94 -30.90 -22.46
CA LEU A 106 -9.75 -30.75 -23.68
C LEU A 106 -9.34 -31.74 -24.78
N PHE A 107 -8.09 -32.20 -24.78
CA PHE A 107 -7.57 -33.15 -25.77
C PHE A 107 -7.74 -34.62 -25.34
N ASP A 108 -7.87 -34.92 -24.04
CA ASP A 108 -8.06 -36.29 -23.52
C ASP A 108 -9.54 -36.73 -23.49
N GLY A 109 -10.49 -35.81 -23.70
CA GLY A 109 -11.93 -36.08 -23.70
C GLY A 109 -12.54 -36.46 -25.06
N LYS A 110 -11.73 -36.88 -26.05
CA LYS A 110 -12.18 -37.23 -27.40
C LYS A 110 -11.88 -38.68 -27.76
#